data_AF-A0ABD2JC70-F1
#
_entry.id   AF-A0ABD2JC70-F1
#
_cell.length_a   1.000
_cell.length_b   1.000
_cell.length_c   1.000
_cell.angle_alpha   90.00
_cell.angle_beta   90.00
_cell.angle_gamma   90.00
#
_symmetry.space_group_name_H-M   'P 1'
#
loop_
_entity.id
_entity.type
_entity.pdbx_description
1 polymer ?
#
loop_
_entity_poly.entity_id
_entity_poly.type
_entity_poly.pdbx_seq_one_letter_code
_entity_poly.pdbx_strand_id
1 'polypeptide(L)' 'MRIFFEVYEGENRLTRHNNLLGIVLLDIQPAPRGVPMIEVTFDMDENGTLNVMAQEKSAGGQKPKMNIYKWNG' A
#
# COMPACT_ATOMS: atom_id res chain seq x y z
N MET A 1 8.52 -13.13 0.23
CA MET A 1 9.07 -11.87 0.78
C MET A 1 7.91 -11.01 1.24
N ARG A 2 8.07 -10.26 2.34
CA ARG A 2 7.04 -9.34 2.84
C ARG A 2 7.49 -7.90 2.64
N ILE A 3 6.58 -7.07 2.14
CA ILE A 3 6.80 -5.64 1.98
C ILE A 3 5.76 -4.92 2.83
N PHE A 4 6.22 -3.95 3.61
CA PHE A 4 5.38 -3.10 4.44
C PHE A 4 5.35 -1.70 3.81
N PHE A 5 4.16 -1.17 3.60
CA PHE A 5 3.93 0.18 3.15
C PHE A 5 3.31 0.96 4.30
N GLU A 6 4.10 1.84 4.91
CA GLU A 6 3.62 2.74 5.96
C GLU A 6 2.93 3.94 5.30
N VAL A 7 1.69 4.21 5.72
CA VAL A 7 0.86 5.28 5.17
C VAL A 7 0.82 6.41 6.20
N TYR A 8 1.23 7.61 5.78
CA TYR A 8 1.29 8.78 6.66
C TYR A 8 0.41 9.92 6.14
N GLU A 9 -0.11 10.72 7.07
CA GLU A 9 -0.82 11.97 6.80
C GLU A 9 -0.11 13.14 7.49
N GLY A 10 0.10 14.22 6.76
CA GLY A 10 0.61 15.48 7.30
C GLY A 10 1.38 16.30 6.28
N GLU A 11 1.69 17.55 6.65
CA GLU A 11 2.33 18.53 5.77
C GLU A 11 3.87 18.55 5.90
N ASN A 12 4.43 17.72 6.79
CA ASN A 12 5.86 17.74 7.04
C ASN A 12 6.63 16.89 6.03
N ARG A 13 7.85 17.34 5.68
CA ARG A 13 8.75 16.63 4.76
C ARG A 13 9.24 15.28 5.30
N LEU A 14 9.30 15.11 6.62
CA LEU A 14 9.84 13.92 7.26
C LEU A 14 8.70 13.12 7.88
N THR A 15 8.63 11.83 7.54
CA THR A 15 7.57 10.91 7.99
C THR A 15 7.42 10.84 9.50
N ARG A 16 8.53 10.94 10.24
CA ARG A 16 8.52 10.96 11.73
C ARG A 16 7.77 12.13 12.37
N HIS A 17 7.42 13.16 11.60
CA HIS A 17 6.65 14.32 12.07
C HIS A 17 5.20 14.30 11.53
N ASN A 18 4.82 13.26 10.80
CA ASN A 18 3.48 13.06 10.27
C ASN A 18 2.75 11.98 11.09
N ASN A 19 1.43 11.94 10.98
CA ASN A 19 0.59 10.93 11.62
C ASN A 19 0.67 9.62 10.84
N LEU A 20 0.90 8.48 11.52
CA LEU A 20 0.84 7.17 10.88
C LEU A 20 -0.62 6.71 10.81
N LEU A 21 -1.17 6.62 9.60
CA LEU A 21 -2.54 6.15 9.37
C LEU A 21 -2.65 4.63 9.45
N GLY A 22 -1.60 3.92 9.04
CA GLY A 22 -1.59 2.46 9.05
C GLY A 22 -0.46 1.86 8.24
N ILE A 23 -0.42 0.52 8.21
CA ILE A 23 0.60 -0.24 7.50
C ILE A 23 -0.08 -1.26 6.60
N VAL A 24 0.20 -1.19 5.30
CA VAL A 24 -0.25 -2.18 4.32
C VAL A 24 0.83 -3.25 4.14
N LEU A 25 0.44 -4.51 4.28
CA LEU A 25 1.31 -5.64 4.03
C LEU A 25 1.08 -6.19 2.62
N LEU A 26 2.14 -6.52 1.91
CA LEU A 26 2.07 -7.32 0.68
C LEU A 26 3.04 -8.50 0.78
N ASP A 27 2.50 -9.71 0.63
CA ASP A 27 3.29 -10.93 0.47
C ASP A 27 3.54 -11.13 -1.02
N ILE A 28 4.81 -11.11 -1.45
CA ILE A 28 5.20 -11.41 -2.83
C ILE A 28 6.14 -12.61 -2.91
N GLN A 29 6.15 -13.27 -4.07
CA GLN A 29 7.10 -14.34 -4.31
C GLN A 29 8.54 -13.77 -4.42
N PRO A 30 9.56 -14.48 -3.94
CA PRO A 30 10.95 -14.09 -4.19
C PRO A 30 11.20 -14.07 -5.70
N ALA A 31 11.62 -12.93 -6.23
CA ALA A 31 12.02 -12.79 -7.63
C ALA A 31 13.30 -11.95 -7.73
N PRO A 32 14.03 -12.03 -8.86
CA PRO A 32 15.18 -11.18 -9.11
C PRO A 32 14.85 -9.70 -8.97
N ARG A 33 15.83 -8.88 -8.60
CA ARG A 33 15.66 -7.42 -8.51
C ARG A 33 15.20 -6.86 -9.87
N GLY A 34 14.20 -5.99 -9.84
CA GLY A 34 13.61 -5.38 -11.03
C GLY A 34 12.51 -6.19 -11.70
N VAL A 35 12.20 -7.41 -11.21
CA VAL A 35 11.12 -8.25 -11.76
C VAL A 35 9.77 -8.01 -11.08
N PRO A 36 9.65 -7.93 -9.74
CA PRO A 36 8.37 -7.59 -9.11
C PRO A 36 7.98 -6.16 -9.45
N MET A 37 6.80 -6.00 -10.04
CA MET A 37 6.15 -4.71 -10.20
C MET A 37 5.03 -4.62 -9.17
N ILE A 38 5.07 -3.60 -8.32
CA ILE A 38 4.06 -3.40 -7.28
C ILE A 38 3.28 -2.14 -7.62
N GLU A 39 1.97 -2.26 -7.60
CA GLU A 39 1.04 -1.16 -7.77
C GLU A 39 0.39 -0.88 -6.42
N VAL A 40 0.44 0.38 -6.00
CA VAL A 40 -0.23 0.86 -4.78
C VAL A 40 -1.23 1.92 -5.18
N THR A 41 -2.47 1.72 -4.77
CA THR A 41 -3.60 2.60 -5.09
C THR A 41 -4.16 3.20 -3.81
N PHE A 42 -4.39 4.50 -3.86
CA PHE A 42 -5.03 5.28 -2.80
C PHE A 42 -6.37 5.78 -3.34
N ASP A 43 -7.45 5.42 -2.68
CA ASP A 43 -8.80 5.78 -3.08
C ASP A 43 -9.55 6.38 -1.89
N MET A 44 -10.08 7.59 -2.04
CA MET A 44 -10.85 8.26 -1.00
C MET A 44 -12.32 8.23 -1.37
N ASP A 45 -13.14 7.65 -0.52
CA ASP A 45 -14.59 7.60 -0.75
C ASP A 45 -15.29 8.90 -0.33
N GLU A 46 -16.58 8.99 -0.67
CA GLU A 46 -17.42 10.17 -0.38
C GLU A 46 -17.55 10.49 1.12
N ASN A 47 -17.21 9.55 2.01
CA ASN A 47 -17.23 9.74 3.45
C ASN A 47 -15.87 10.19 4.01
N GLY A 48 -14.87 10.37 3.14
CA GLY A 48 -13.50 10.69 3.55
C GLY A 48 -12.71 9.48 4.04
N THR A 49 -13.19 8.26 3.82
CA THR A 49 -12.43 7.05 4.18
C THR A 49 -11.35 6.83 3.14
N LEU A 50 -10.09 6.82 3.58
CA LEU A 50 -8.97 6.42 2.73
C LEU A 50 -8.90 4.89 2.65
N ASN A 51 -9.02 4.35 1.45
CA ASN A 51 -8.78 2.95 1.11
C ASN A 51 -7.40 2.84 0.43
N VAL A 52 -6.49 2.11 1.06
CA VAL A 52 -5.17 1.83 0.48
C VAL A 52 -5.09 0.38 0.06
N MET A 53 -4.65 0.13 -1.17
CA MET A 53 -4.49 -1.20 -1.75
C MET A 53 -3.08 -1.36 -2.31
N ALA A 54 -2.47 -2.52 -2.10
CA ALA A 54 -1.19 -2.89 -2.71
C ALA A 54 -1.34 -4.22 -3.43
N GLN A 55 -0.81 -4.34 -4.65
CA GLN A 55 -0.86 -5.57 -5.44
C GLN A 55 0.42 -5.80 -6.24
N GLU A 56 0.82 -7.06 -6.39
CA GLU A 56 1.89 -7.46 -7.31
C GLU A 56 1.34 -7.63 -8.72
N LYS A 57 1.78 -6.77 -9.64
CA LYS A 57 1.46 -6.82 -11.06
C LYS A 57 2.36 -7.85 -11.75
N SER A 58 2.01 -9.13 -11.59
CA SER A 58 2.69 -10.20 -12.29
C SER A 58 2.37 -10.14 -13.78
N ALA A 59 3.37 -10.14 -14.66
CA ALA A 59 3.18 -10.20 -16.11
C ALA A 59 2.45 -11.46 -16.64
N GLY A 60 2.06 -12.39 -15.75
CA GLY A 60 1.48 -13.70 -16.08
C GLY A 60 0.18 -14.08 -15.34
N GLY A 61 -0.60 -13.11 -14.85
CA GLY A 61 -1.98 -13.38 -14.43
C GLY A 61 -2.20 -13.98 -13.04
N GLN A 62 -1.30 -13.75 -12.08
CA GLN A 62 -1.62 -14.04 -10.68
C GLN A 62 -2.74 -13.12 -10.17
N LYS A 63 -3.63 -13.68 -9.35
CA LYS A 63 -4.73 -12.93 -8.76
C LYS A 63 -4.17 -11.82 -7.86
N PRO A 64 -4.65 -10.57 -8.00
CA PRO A 64 -4.24 -9.48 -7.12
C PRO A 64 -4.62 -9.84 -5.68
N LYS A 65 -3.63 -9.83 -4.77
CA LYS A 65 -3.87 -9.96 -3.34
C LYS A 65 -4.11 -8.56 -2.79
N MET A 66 -5.37 -8.25 -2.51
CA MET A 66 -5.82 -6.93 -2.08
C MET A 66 -5.97 -6.88 -0.56
N ASN A 67 -5.27 -5.95 0.09
CA ASN A 67 -5.45 -5.64 1.50
C ASN A 67 -5.97 -4.20 1.58
N ILE A 68 -7.17 -4.01 2.15
CA ILE A 68 -7.80 -2.69 2.32
C ILE A 68 -7.60 -2.25 3.77
N TYR A 69 -7.10 -1.03 3.95
CA TYR A 69 -7.10 -0.35 5.24
C TYR A 69 -8.02 0.86 5.14
N LYS A 70 -8.89 1.01 6.14
CA LYS A 70 -9.81 2.15 6.29
C LYS A 70 -9.35 3.01 7.45
N TRP A 71 -9.20 4.31 7.21
CA TRP A 71 -8.92 5.29 8.25
C TRP A 71 -10.12 6.23 8.43
N ASN A 72 -10.49 6.51 9.69
CA ASN A 72 -11.71 7.22 10.07
C ASN A 72 -11.43 8.41 11.01
N GLY A 73 -10.38 9.21 10.79
CA GLY A 73 -10.08 10.33 11.69
C GLY A 73 -9.39 9.92 12.99
#